data_AF-A0A8C3CBN0-F1
#
_entry.id   AF-A0A8C3CBN0-F1
#
_cell.length_a   1.000
_cell.length_b   1.000
_cell.length_c   1.000
_cell.angle_alpha   90.00
_cell.angle_beta   90.00
_cell.angle_gamma   90.00
#
_symmetry.space_group_name_H-M   'P 1'
#
loop_
_entity.id
_entity.type
_entity.pdbx_description
1 polymer ?
#
loop_
_entity_poly.entity_id
_entity_poly.type
_entity_poly.pdbx_seq_one_letter_code
_entity_poly.pdbx_strand_id
1 'polypeptide(L)'
;MEKDLLELQTLIDAHFEQRRREENELVALMERIERRRAERNEQLRSRTEKERERQARLAEEKLRKEEEEAKKRAEDDAKKKKVLSTMPHFGGYLAKAEQKRGKRQTGREMKLRILAERKKPLDIEHLREDELRWIKKIPLIKKIPPQIKKNPILIKKILSNEIHPNKKATPPPELTPPLKNAPPPIKKSRPN
;
A
#
# COMPACT_ATOMS: atom_id res chain seq x y z
N MET A 1 -46.76 -81.50 0.97
CA MET A 1 -46.00 -81.26 2.22
C MET A 1 -44.50 -81.22 1.97
N GLU A 2 -43.82 -82.34 1.66
CA GLU A 2 -42.36 -82.30 1.41
C GLU A 2 -41.96 -81.48 0.17
N LYS A 3 -42.73 -81.59 -0.93
CA LYS A 3 -42.50 -80.78 -2.14
C LYS A 3 -42.62 -79.28 -1.90
N ASP A 4 -43.64 -78.87 -1.15
CA ASP A 4 -43.88 -77.45 -0.84
C ASP A 4 -42.76 -76.89 0.04
N LEU A 5 -42.23 -77.71 0.96
CA LEU A 5 -41.09 -77.34 1.80
C LEU A 5 -39.82 -77.15 0.96
N LEU A 6 -39.59 -78.04 0.00
CA LEU A 6 -38.43 -78.00 -0.90
C LEU A 6 -38.51 -76.83 -1.88
N GLU A 7 -39.70 -76.53 -2.38
CA GLU A 7 -39.97 -75.39 -3.25
C GLU A 7 -39.77 -74.07 -2.49
N LEU A 8 -40.24 -73.98 -1.24
CA LEU A 8 -40.00 -72.83 -0.37
C LEU A 8 -38.49 -72.62 -0.12
N GLN A 9 -37.75 -73.69 0.17
CA GLN A 9 -36.29 -73.61 0.37
C GLN A 9 -35.58 -73.11 -0.89
N THR A 10 -35.98 -73.61 -2.06
CA THR A 10 -35.40 -73.21 -3.36
C THR A 10 -35.67 -71.73 -3.65
N LEU A 11 -36.88 -71.22 -3.36
CA LEU A 11 -37.22 -69.80 -3.50
C LEU A 11 -36.40 -68.91 -2.55
N ILE A 12 -36.20 -69.36 -1.31
CA ILE A 12 -35.38 -68.65 -0.32
C ILE A 12 -33.93 -68.55 -0.81
N ASP A 13 -33.33 -69.65 -1.26
CA ASP A 13 -31.95 -69.67 -1.74
C ASP A 13 -31.78 -68.82 -3.00
N ALA A 14 -32.72 -68.91 -3.95
CA ALA A 14 -32.72 -68.08 -5.14
C ALA A 14 -32.80 -66.57 -4.81
N HIS A 15 -33.63 -66.17 -3.84
CA HIS A 15 -33.73 -64.78 -3.40
C HIS A 15 -32.41 -64.27 -2.79
N PHE A 16 -31.79 -65.06 -1.91
CA PHE A 16 -30.53 -64.67 -1.28
C PHE A 16 -29.37 -64.63 -2.26
N GLU A 17 -29.29 -65.57 -3.21
CA GLU A 17 -28.28 -65.50 -4.25
C GLU A 17 -28.46 -64.29 -5.16
N GLN A 18 -29.69 -63.98 -5.55
CA GLN A 18 -29.99 -62.82 -6.37
C GLN A 18 -29.55 -61.54 -5.65
N ARG A 19 -29.98 -61.33 -4.40
CA ARG A 19 -29.55 -60.17 -3.61
C ARG A 19 -28.03 -60.09 -3.49
N ARG A 20 -27.37 -61.20 -3.21
CA ARG A 20 -25.91 -61.23 -3.04
C ARG A 20 -25.20 -60.83 -4.32
N ARG A 21 -25.68 -61.27 -5.48
CA ARG A 21 -25.16 -60.86 -6.79
C ARG A 21 -25.35 -59.36 -7.02
N GLU A 22 -26.56 -58.86 -6.80
CA GLU A 22 -26.87 -57.42 -6.93
C GLU A 22 -26.03 -56.55 -5.98
N GLU A 23 -25.86 -56.97 -4.72
CA GLU A 23 -25.02 -56.28 -3.74
C GLU A 23 -23.55 -56.25 -4.19
N ASN A 24 -23.02 -57.37 -4.67
CA ASN A 24 -21.64 -57.43 -5.17
C ASN A 24 -21.42 -56.53 -6.38
N GLU A 25 -22.39 -56.47 -7.30
CA GLU A 25 -22.34 -55.56 -8.45
C GLU A 25 -22.38 -54.09 -8.02
N LEU A 26 -23.25 -53.77 -7.05
CA LEU A 26 -23.35 -52.42 -6.49
C LEU A 26 -22.04 -52.01 -5.81
N VAL A 27 -21.46 -52.89 -5.00
CA VAL A 27 -20.16 -52.66 -4.33
C VAL A 27 -19.06 -52.45 -5.37
N ALA A 28 -18.96 -53.30 -6.39
CA ALA A 28 -17.97 -53.16 -7.45
C ALA A 28 -18.12 -51.84 -8.24
N LEU A 29 -19.36 -51.39 -8.47
CA LEU A 29 -19.63 -50.10 -9.09
C LEU A 29 -19.21 -48.94 -8.19
N MET A 30 -19.56 -49.00 -6.90
CA MET A 30 -19.15 -48.00 -5.91
C MET A 30 -17.63 -47.87 -5.83
N GLU A 31 -16.91 -48.99 -5.74
CA GLU A 31 -15.45 -48.99 -5.68
C GLU A 31 -14.84 -48.35 -6.94
N ARG A 32 -15.39 -48.63 -8.12
CA ARG A 32 -14.93 -48.01 -9.38
C ARG A 32 -15.21 -46.51 -9.44
N ILE A 33 -16.32 -46.06 -8.86
CA ILE A 33 -16.64 -44.63 -8.76
C ILE A 33 -15.70 -43.94 -7.77
N GLU A 34 -15.44 -44.57 -6.62
CA GLU A 34 -14.54 -44.07 -5.59
C GLU A 34 -13.11 -43.96 -6.11
N ARG A 35 -12.61 -44.99 -6.81
CA ARG A 35 -11.30 -44.96 -7.48
C ARG A 35 -11.18 -43.78 -8.46
N ARG A 36 -12.19 -43.58 -9.32
CA ARG A 36 -12.24 -42.44 -10.25
C ARG A 36 -12.35 -41.08 -9.56
N ARG A 37 -12.93 -41.00 -8.37
CA ARG A 37 -12.94 -39.77 -7.55
C ARG A 37 -11.58 -39.52 -6.92
N ALA A 38 -10.94 -40.56 -6.39
CA ALA A 38 -9.60 -40.51 -5.83
C ALA A 38 -8.57 -40.06 -6.88
N GLU A 39 -8.58 -40.66 -8.07
CA GLU A 39 -7.70 -40.28 -9.18
C GLU A 39 -7.86 -38.80 -9.57
N ARG A 40 -9.11 -38.30 -9.67
CA ARG A 40 -9.35 -36.87 -9.95
C ARG A 40 -8.84 -35.96 -8.84
N ASN A 41 -9.02 -36.37 -7.58
CA ASN A 41 -8.52 -35.61 -6.44
C ASN A 41 -6.98 -35.59 -6.42
N GLU A 42 -6.34 -36.70 -6.76
CA GLU A 42 -4.89 -36.80 -6.89
C GLU A 42 -4.35 -35.94 -8.04
N GLN A 43 -5.02 -35.93 -9.20
CA GLN A 43 -4.70 -35.02 -10.30
C GLN A 43 -4.79 -33.56 -9.87
N LEU A 44 -5.82 -33.20 -9.10
CA LEU A 44 -5.97 -31.85 -8.58
C LEU A 44 -4.84 -31.52 -7.60
N ARG A 45 -4.52 -32.42 -6.66
CA ARG A 45 -3.40 -32.27 -5.71
C ARG A 45 -2.08 -32.06 -6.43
N SER A 46 -1.75 -32.91 -7.41
CA SER A 46 -0.54 -32.78 -8.22
C SER A 46 -0.46 -31.44 -8.96
N ARG A 47 -1.59 -30.95 -9.50
CA ARG A 47 -1.64 -29.62 -10.13
C ARG A 47 -1.40 -28.50 -9.12
N THR A 48 -2.06 -28.55 -7.96
CA THR A 48 -1.88 -27.55 -6.90
C THR A 48 -0.47 -27.54 -6.34
N GLU A 49 0.15 -28.72 -6.19
CA GLU A 49 1.52 -28.87 -5.70
C GLU A 49 2.54 -28.32 -6.70
N LYS A 50 2.41 -28.66 -7.98
CA LYS A 50 3.27 -28.10 -9.05
C LYS A 50 3.16 -26.58 -9.14
N GLU A 51 1.96 -26.03 -8.99
CA GLU A 51 1.76 -24.58 -8.99
C GLU A 51 2.37 -23.93 -7.74
N ARG A 52 2.18 -24.56 -6.57
CA ARG A 52 2.79 -24.11 -5.31
C ARG A 52 4.31 -24.14 -5.37
N GLU A 53 4.90 -25.18 -5.97
CA GLU A 53 6.34 -25.31 -6.16
C GLU A 53 6.89 -24.20 -7.07
N ARG A 54 6.21 -23.90 -8.18
CA ARG A 54 6.57 -22.78 -9.06
C ARG A 54 6.55 -21.45 -8.33
N GLN A 55 5.50 -21.19 -7.57
CA GLN A 55 5.38 -19.96 -6.77
C GLN A 55 6.46 -19.90 -5.69
N ALA A 56 6.75 -21.02 -5.03
CA ALA A 56 7.80 -21.12 -4.02
C ALA A 56 9.18 -20.83 -4.63
N ARG A 57 9.51 -21.40 -5.80
CA ARG A 57 10.78 -21.14 -6.50
C ARG A 57 10.94 -19.66 -6.86
N LEU A 58 9.88 -19.03 -7.37
CA LEU A 58 9.89 -17.60 -7.69
C LEU A 58 10.05 -16.73 -6.44
N ALA A 59 9.40 -17.11 -5.34
CA ALA A 59 9.53 -16.41 -4.07
C ALA A 59 10.94 -16.55 -3.48
N GLU A 60 11.53 -17.74 -3.55
CA GLU A 60 12.89 -18.02 -3.07
C GLU A 60 13.95 -17.28 -3.90
N GLU A 61 13.84 -17.27 -5.24
CA GLU A 61 14.75 -16.51 -6.10
C GLU A 61 14.68 -15.00 -5.82
N LYS A 62 13.46 -14.50 -5.61
CA LYS A 62 13.24 -13.10 -5.23
C LYS A 62 13.85 -12.80 -3.86
N LEU A 63 13.66 -13.69 -2.87
CA LEU A 63 14.20 -13.53 -1.54
C LEU A 63 15.74 -13.55 -1.55
N ARG A 64 16.36 -14.47 -2.32
CA ARG A 64 17.82 -14.51 -2.48
C ARG A 64 18.37 -13.23 -3.08
N LYS A 65 17.69 -12.68 -4.08
CA LYS A 65 18.06 -11.40 -4.71
C LYS A 65 17.90 -10.22 -3.75
N GLU A 66 16.84 -10.21 -2.95
CA GLU A 66 16.60 -9.19 -1.92
C GLU A 66 17.64 -9.27 -0.79
N GLU A 67 18.07 -10.46 -0.37
CA GLU A 67 19.14 -10.67 0.62
C GLU A 67 20.50 -10.21 0.10
N GLU A 68 20.85 -10.52 -1.15
CA GLU A 68 22.09 -10.04 -1.79
C GLU A 68 22.09 -8.50 -1.94
N GLU A 69 20.95 -7.89 -2.32
CA GLU A 69 20.82 -6.43 -2.42
C GLU A 69 20.86 -5.75 -1.05
N ALA A 70 20.24 -6.34 -0.04
CA ALA A 70 20.29 -5.84 1.34
C ALA A 70 21.72 -5.89 1.90
N LYS A 71 22.45 -6.98 1.65
CA LYS A 71 23.85 -7.10 2.06
C LYS A 71 24.73 -6.07 1.35
N LYS A 72 24.59 -5.90 0.04
CA LYS A 72 25.33 -4.89 -0.73
C LYS A 72 25.02 -3.47 -0.25
N ARG A 73 23.74 -3.18 0.05
CA ARG A 73 23.32 -1.89 0.59
C ARG A 73 23.92 -1.62 1.97
N ALA A 74 23.96 -2.62 2.84
CA ALA A 74 24.59 -2.51 4.15
C ALA A 74 26.10 -2.27 4.04
N GLU A 75 26.79 -2.96 3.12
CA GLU A 75 28.21 -2.75 2.84
C GLU A 75 28.50 -1.36 2.25
N ASP A 76 27.67 -0.89 1.32
CA ASP A 76 27.80 0.45 0.72
C ASP A 76 27.52 1.56 1.74
N ASP A 77 26.53 1.38 2.62
CA ASP A 77 26.24 2.35 3.69
C ASP A 77 27.34 2.32 4.77
N ALA A 78 27.93 1.16 5.09
CA ALA A 78 29.09 1.06 5.98
C ALA A 78 30.33 1.71 5.35
N LYS A 79 30.60 1.48 4.06
CA LYS A 79 31.68 2.14 3.31
C LYS A 79 31.46 3.66 3.23
N LYS A 80 30.24 4.12 2.92
CA LYS A 80 29.89 5.55 2.96
C LYS A 80 30.09 6.14 4.34
N LYS A 81 29.65 5.47 5.40
CA LYS A 81 29.87 5.92 6.79
C LYS A 81 31.36 6.01 7.12
N LYS A 82 32.16 5.03 6.69
CA LYS A 82 33.62 5.04 6.87
C LYS A 82 34.28 6.19 6.11
N VAL A 83 33.99 6.35 4.82
CA VAL A 83 34.51 7.45 3.99
C VAL A 83 34.10 8.82 4.53
N LEU A 84 32.85 8.95 4.97
CA LEU A 84 32.32 10.18 5.53
C LEU A 84 32.92 10.49 6.91
N SER A 85 33.18 9.47 7.73
CA SER A 85 33.88 9.62 9.01
C SER A 85 35.34 10.03 8.83
N THR A 86 35.97 9.69 7.72
CA THR A 86 37.36 10.08 7.40
C THR A 86 37.44 11.49 6.77
N MET A 87 36.33 12.06 6.28
CA MET A 87 36.32 13.35 5.60
C MET A 87 35.63 14.44 6.46
N PRO A 88 36.36 15.33 7.15
CA PRO A 88 35.79 16.25 8.14
C PRO A 88 35.00 17.44 7.56
N HIS A 89 34.89 17.57 6.23
CA HIS A 89 34.35 18.78 5.59
C HIS A 89 33.00 18.61 4.86
N PHE A 90 32.30 17.46 4.98
CA PHE A 90 31.01 17.21 4.31
C PHE A 90 29.76 17.40 5.19
N GLY A 91 29.88 18.05 6.35
CA GLY A 91 28.77 18.23 7.30
C GLY A 91 27.59 19.07 6.76
N GLY A 92 27.83 20.00 5.83
CA GLY A 92 26.79 20.91 5.33
C GLY A 92 25.84 20.32 4.26
N TYR A 93 26.29 19.33 3.49
CA TYR A 93 25.50 18.75 2.40
C TYR A 93 24.59 17.61 2.88
N LEU A 94 25.05 16.80 3.83
CA LEU A 94 24.25 15.73 4.43
C LEU A 94 23.11 16.25 5.30
N ALA A 95 23.33 17.30 6.09
CA ALA A 95 22.27 17.93 6.87
C ALA A 95 21.11 18.42 5.99
N LYS A 96 21.40 18.89 4.77
CA LYS A 96 20.38 19.30 3.78
C LYS A 96 19.69 18.13 3.08
N ALA A 97 20.41 17.03 2.83
CA ALA A 97 19.83 15.83 2.23
C ALA A 97 18.92 15.07 3.22
N GLU A 98 19.32 15.00 4.49
CA GLU A 98 18.58 14.33 5.56
C GLU A 98 17.31 15.11 5.95
N GLN A 99 17.38 16.45 6.04
CA GLN A 99 16.19 17.28 6.24
C GLN A 99 15.16 17.18 5.10
N LYS A 100 15.61 16.97 3.86
CA LYS A 100 14.70 16.79 2.70
C LYS A 100 14.09 15.40 2.61
N ARG A 101 14.76 14.35 3.11
CA ARG A 101 14.27 12.96 3.04
C ARG A 101 13.33 12.56 4.17
N GLY A 102 13.37 13.25 5.31
CA GLY A 102 12.74 12.74 6.54
C GLY A 102 11.46 13.42 7.03
N LYS A 103 11.09 14.63 6.56
CA LYS A 103 10.02 15.41 7.22
C LYS A 103 8.87 15.90 6.34
N ARG A 104 8.91 15.68 5.03
CA ARG A 104 7.83 16.09 4.12
C ARG A 104 7.35 14.91 3.31
N GLN A 105 6.14 14.43 3.59
CA GLN A 105 5.45 13.45 2.76
C GLN A 105 5.45 13.97 1.32
N THR A 106 5.93 13.15 0.39
CA THR A 106 6.01 13.58 -1.01
C THR A 106 4.60 13.76 -1.56
N GLY A 107 4.40 14.68 -2.51
CA GLY A 107 3.08 14.85 -3.14
C GLY A 107 2.52 13.56 -3.75
N ARG A 108 3.42 12.64 -4.13
CA ARG A 108 3.09 11.28 -4.58
C ARG A 108 2.51 10.42 -3.45
N GLU A 109 3.16 10.39 -2.30
CA GLU A 109 2.70 9.63 -1.12
C GLU A 109 1.37 10.17 -0.59
N MET A 110 1.21 11.50 -0.50
CA MET A 110 -0.03 12.11 -0.06
C MET A 110 -1.18 11.75 -1.00
N LYS A 111 -0.95 11.81 -2.32
CA LYS A 111 -1.93 11.38 -3.33
C LYS A 111 -2.28 9.90 -3.20
N LEU A 112 -1.29 9.03 -3.02
CA LEU A 112 -1.51 7.60 -2.85
C LEU A 112 -2.32 7.29 -1.59
N ARG A 113 -2.00 7.93 -0.46
CA ARG A 113 -2.75 7.79 0.79
C ARG A 113 -4.21 8.22 0.62
N ILE A 114 -4.45 9.41 0.06
CA ILE A 114 -5.81 9.94 -0.16
C ILE A 114 -6.60 9.06 -1.13
N LEU A 115 -5.97 8.53 -2.19
CA LEU A 115 -6.63 7.63 -3.12
C LEU A 115 -6.95 6.28 -2.47
N ALA A 116 -6.07 5.76 -1.62
CA ALA A 116 -6.32 4.51 -0.88
C ALA A 116 -7.49 4.67 0.10
N GLU A 117 -7.53 5.77 0.84
CA GLU A 117 -8.62 6.09 1.78
C GLU A 117 -9.99 6.25 1.07
N ARG A 118 -9.99 6.77 -0.16
CA ARG A 118 -11.20 6.89 -0.99
C ARG A 118 -11.59 5.60 -1.70
N LYS A 119 -10.69 4.61 -1.81
CA LYS A 119 -10.97 3.31 -2.44
C LYS A 119 -11.71 2.43 -1.44
N LYS A 120 -13.01 2.23 -1.67
CA LYS A 120 -13.79 1.21 -0.95
C LYS A 120 -13.49 -0.17 -1.56
N PRO A 121 -12.98 -1.15 -0.79
CA PRO A 121 -12.83 -2.50 -1.30
C PRO A 121 -14.22 -3.10 -1.54
N LEU A 122 -14.38 -3.78 -2.67
CA LEU A 122 -15.57 -4.56 -3.00
C LEU A 122 -15.16 -6.02 -2.91
N ASP A 123 -15.85 -6.80 -2.07
CA ASP A 123 -15.77 -8.25 -2.13
C ASP A 123 -16.46 -8.71 -3.42
N ILE A 124 -15.77 -9.49 -4.24
CA ILE A 124 -16.23 -9.96 -5.56
C ILE A 124 -16.36 -11.48 -5.62
N GLU A 125 -15.97 -12.20 -4.57
CA GLU A 125 -15.81 -13.66 -4.62
C GLU A 125 -17.15 -14.41 -4.58
N HIS A 126 -18.19 -13.79 -4.03
CA HIS A 126 -19.49 -14.41 -3.79
C HIS A 126 -20.65 -13.79 -4.58
N LEU A 127 -20.38 -12.85 -5.50
CA LEU A 127 -21.43 -12.17 -6.28
C LEU A 127 -21.88 -12.99 -7.50
N ARG A 128 -23.17 -12.90 -7.81
CA ARG A 128 -23.76 -13.49 -9.03
C ARG A 128 -23.45 -12.65 -10.26
N GLU A 129 -23.50 -13.27 -11.44
CA GLU A 129 -23.17 -12.66 -12.74
C GLU A 129 -23.93 -11.34 -13.00
N ASP A 130 -25.20 -11.26 -12.59
CA ASP A 130 -26.02 -10.06 -12.75
C ASP A 130 -25.57 -8.91 -11.84
N GLU A 131 -25.13 -9.22 -10.63
CA GLU A 131 -24.61 -8.25 -9.66
C GLU A 131 -23.24 -7.72 -10.11
N LEU A 132 -22.41 -8.59 -10.70
CA LEU A 132 -21.14 -8.20 -11.33
C LEU A 132 -21.35 -7.28 -12.54
N ARG A 133 -22.40 -7.51 -13.35
CA ARG A 133 -22.76 -6.62 -14.48
C ARG A 133 -23.24 -5.26 -14.01
N TRP A 134 -23.96 -5.20 -12.90
CA TRP A 134 -24.41 -3.94 -12.30
C TRP A 134 -23.22 -3.10 -11.80
N ILE A 135 -22.27 -3.71 -11.08
CA ILE A 135 -21.07 -3.05 -10.58
C ILE A 135 -20.22 -2.46 -11.72
N LYS A 136 -20.12 -3.16 -12.87
CA LYS A 136 -19.40 -2.68 -14.06
C LYS A 136 -20.01 -1.45 -14.71
N LYS A 137 -21.29 -1.14 -14.46
CA LYS A 137 -22.01 0.02 -15.04
C LYS A 137 -21.88 1.32 -14.26
N ILE A 138 -21.19 1.34 -13.11
CA ILE A 138 -21.02 2.57 -12.32
C ILE A 138 -20.32 3.64 -13.18
N PRO A 139 -20.93 4.83 -13.38
CA PRO A 139 -20.37 5.84 -14.27
C PRO A 139 -19.04 6.38 -13.72
N LEU A 140 -18.01 6.45 -14.56
CA LEU A 140 -16.78 7.18 -14.25
C LEU A 140 -17.12 8.66 -14.06
N ILE A 141 -17.11 9.14 -12.81
CA ILE A 141 -17.14 10.57 -12.51
C ILE A 141 -15.79 11.16 -12.95
N LYS A 142 -15.68 11.54 -14.23
CA LYS A 142 -14.59 12.35 -14.77
C LYS A 142 -15.15 13.64 -15.36
N LYS A 143 -15.50 14.59 -14.50
CA LYS A 143 -15.54 16.00 -14.87
C LYS A 143 -15.01 16.83 -13.70
N ILE A 144 -13.69 17.06 -13.69
CA ILE A 144 -13.09 18.17 -12.94
C ILE A 144 -12.90 19.30 -13.97
N PRO A 145 -13.62 20.43 -13.87
CA PRO A 145 -13.40 21.56 -14.77
C PRO A 145 -12.03 22.21 -14.49
N PRO A 146 -11.34 22.73 -15.51
CA PRO A 146 -10.05 23.39 -15.34
C PRO A 146 -10.25 24.82 -14.81
N GLN A 147 -10.33 25.01 -13.50
CA GLN A 147 -10.26 26.35 -12.91
C GLN A 147 -8.88 26.63 -12.34
N ILE A 148 -7.88 26.78 -13.21
CA ILE A 148 -6.59 27.39 -12.83
C ILE A 148 -6.12 28.30 -13.97
N LYS A 149 -6.80 29.43 -14.19
CA LYS A 149 -6.14 30.61 -14.74
C LYS A 149 -5.60 31.42 -13.56
N LYS A 150 -4.44 31.00 -13.05
CA LYS A 150 -3.62 31.88 -12.22
C LYS A 150 -3.14 33.02 -13.10
N ASN A 151 -3.73 34.22 -12.96
CA ASN A 151 -3.27 35.40 -13.68
C ASN A 151 -1.79 35.64 -13.31
N PRO A 152 -0.83 35.45 -14.23
CA PRO A 152 0.60 35.55 -13.90
C PRO A 152 0.97 36.97 -13.45
N ILE A 153 0.19 37.96 -13.86
CA ILE A 153 0.30 39.37 -13.44
C ILE A 153 0.00 39.52 -11.94
N LEU A 154 -1.03 38.85 -11.42
CA LEU A 154 -1.40 38.94 -10.00
C LEU A 154 -0.38 38.24 -9.10
N ILE A 155 0.16 37.10 -9.56
CA ILE A 155 1.24 36.38 -8.86
C ILE A 155 2.53 37.19 -8.86
N LYS A 156 2.90 37.80 -10.00
CA LYS A 156 4.03 38.74 -10.03
C LYS A 156 3.81 39.92 -9.11
N LYS A 157 2.60 40.50 -9.04
CA LYS A 157 2.27 41.65 -8.19
C LYS A 157 2.35 41.32 -6.69
N ILE A 158 1.92 40.13 -6.29
CA ILE A 158 2.06 39.65 -4.89
C ILE A 158 3.53 39.38 -4.56
N LEU A 159 4.26 38.67 -5.44
CA LEU A 159 5.68 38.35 -5.22
C LEU A 159 6.61 39.57 -5.29
N SER A 160 6.23 40.62 -6.04
CA SER A 160 7.00 41.87 -6.09
C SER A 160 6.72 42.78 -4.90
N ASN A 161 5.57 42.66 -4.23
CA ASN A 161 5.27 43.38 -3.00
C ASN A 161 5.91 42.74 -1.75
N GLU A 162 6.34 41.47 -1.81
CA GLU A 162 7.01 40.77 -0.70
C GLU A 162 8.54 40.87 -0.71
N ILE A 163 9.15 41.61 -1.65
CA ILE A 163 10.59 41.86 -1.63
C ILE A 163 10.85 43.33 -1.30
N HIS A 164 10.82 43.64 -0.01
CA HIS A 164 11.63 44.73 0.53
C HIS A 164 12.81 44.10 1.28
N PRO A 165 14.06 44.44 0.94
CA PRO A 165 15.20 43.98 1.71
C PRO A 165 15.16 44.65 3.09
N ASN A 166 15.11 43.81 4.13
CA ASN A 166 15.70 44.01 5.46
C ASN A 166 16.04 45.47 5.81
N LYS A 167 15.06 46.25 6.32
CA LYS A 167 15.38 47.41 7.15
C LYS A 167 15.91 46.86 8.47
N LYS A 168 17.22 47.04 8.71
CA LYS A 168 17.89 46.78 9.99
C LYS A 168 16.98 47.20 11.15
N ALA A 169 16.73 46.28 12.07
CA ALA A 169 16.11 46.60 13.35
C ALA A 169 16.98 47.66 14.06
N THR A 170 16.50 48.90 14.13
CA THR A 170 16.99 49.88 15.08
C THR A 170 16.49 49.48 16.47
N PRO A 171 17.37 49.39 17.50
CA PRO A 171 16.92 49.09 18.85
C PRO A 171 15.97 50.18 19.36
N PRO A 172 15.01 49.85 20.23
CA PRO A 172 14.07 50.82 20.78
C PRO A 172 14.81 51.88 21.60
N PRO A 173 14.37 53.16 21.59
CA PRO A 173 15.01 54.20 22.37
C PRO A 173 14.83 53.94 23.87
N GLU A 174 15.95 53.92 24.60
CA GLU A 174 15.97 53.96 26.07
C GLU A 174 15.24 55.23 26.55
N LEU A 175 14.26 55.04 27.43
CA LEU A 175 13.65 56.13 28.20
C LEU A 175 14.69 56.65 29.20
N THR A 176 15.45 57.67 28.82
CA THR A 176 16.27 58.44 29.77
C THR A 176 15.37 59.40 30.58
N PRO A 177 15.50 59.44 31.92
CA PRO A 177 14.69 60.30 32.78
C PRO A 177 15.02 61.80 32.58
N PRO A 178 14.09 62.73 32.93
CA PRO A 178 14.22 64.14 32.59
C PRO A 178 15.36 64.80 33.39
N LEU A 179 16.34 65.35 32.67
CA LEU A 179 17.39 66.19 33.24
C LEU A 179 16.82 67.58 33.57
N LYS A 180 16.87 67.91 34.86
CA LYS A 180 16.67 69.26 35.41
C LYS A 180 17.75 70.21 34.87
N ASN A 181 17.37 71.47 34.72
CA ASN A 181 18.20 72.68 34.56
C ASN A 181 18.51 73.11 33.10
N ALA A 182 17.65 73.96 32.56
CA ALA A 182 17.99 74.83 31.41
C ALA A 182 18.38 76.23 31.93
N PRO A 183 19.53 76.81 31.53
CA PRO A 183 19.86 78.21 31.83
C PRO A 183 19.08 79.17 30.89
N PRO A 184 18.73 80.38 31.37
CA PRO A 184 17.84 81.29 30.64
C PRO A 184 18.50 81.97 29.43
N PRO A 185 17.70 82.41 28.43
CA PRO A 185 18.20 82.88 27.14
C PRO A 185 18.84 84.27 27.23
N ILE A 186 19.99 84.40 26.56
CA ILE A 186 20.78 85.63 26.41
C ILE A 186 20.07 86.56 25.43
N LYS A 187 19.68 87.75 25.92
CA LYS A 187 19.17 88.87 25.12
C LYS A 187 20.28 89.37 24.19
N LYS A 188 20.03 89.40 22.88
CA LYS A 188 20.82 90.20 21.94
C LYS A 188 20.00 91.39 21.48
N SER A 189 20.54 92.56 21.75
CA SER A 189 19.99 93.89 21.56
C SER A 189 20.42 94.52 20.23
N ARG A 190 19.48 95.30 19.64
CA ARG A 190 19.67 96.56 18.87
C ARG A 190 20.29 96.46 17.47
N PRO A 191 20.28 97.52 16.63
CA PRO A 191 19.68 98.89 16.71
C PRO A 191 18.74 99.16 15.49
N ASN A 192 18.11 100.29 15.19
CA ASN A 192 17.98 101.66 15.71
C ASN A 192 16.56 102.13 15.37
#